data_AF-A0A1G2S6H7-F1
#
_entry.id   AF-A0A1G2S6H7-F1
#
_cell.length_a   1.000
_cell.length_b   1.000
_cell.length_c   1.000
_cell.angle_alpha   90.00
_cell.angle_beta   90.00
_cell.angle_gamma   90.00
#
_symmetry.space_group_name_H-M   'P 1'
#
loop_
_entity.id
_entity.type
_entity.pdbx_description
1 polymer ?
#
loop_
_entity_poly.entity_id
_entity_poly.type
_entity_poly.pdbx_seq_one_letter_code
_entity_poly.pdbx_strand_id
1 'polypeptide(L)'
;MYTNTPKTFKGLYRQRRRWTYGFLANARDYRELFFKPRYGHAGVLTMPFRFFTVFSALILVSIIITNAIHSVLIKLSQWSAINYHNLFLSKSFDFFYVNPSTVVILEILTLMFAFILIVGGKNLAKKQLFSKDIIYFCLFYGLLAPFWLGGAVWNFMRAKNVAWR
;
A
#
# COMPACT_ATOMS: atom_id res chain seq x y z
N MET A 1 22.85 -20.03 0.73
CA MET A 1 23.05 -18.62 1.14
C MET A 1 22.08 -18.29 2.26
N TYR A 2 22.55 -17.83 3.42
CA TYR A 2 21.67 -17.40 4.53
C TYR A 2 21.27 -15.94 4.33
N THR A 3 19.98 -15.68 4.10
CA THR A 3 19.46 -14.32 3.92
C THR A 3 19.23 -13.68 5.28
N ASN A 4 20.07 -12.70 5.66
CA ASN A 4 19.87 -11.93 6.89
C ASN A 4 18.68 -10.96 6.71
N THR A 5 17.53 -11.31 7.29
CA THR A 5 16.36 -10.43 7.34
C THR A 5 16.61 -9.29 8.34
N PRO A 6 16.29 -8.02 8.01
CA PRO A 6 16.43 -6.93 8.95
C PRO A 6 15.61 -7.19 10.22
N LYS A 7 16.28 -7.10 11.38
CA LYS A 7 15.67 -7.32 12.70
C LYS A 7 14.87 -6.13 13.23
N THR A 8 14.98 -4.97 12.58
CA THR A 8 14.37 -3.71 13.04
C THR A 8 13.58 -3.03 11.92
N PHE A 9 12.53 -2.31 12.30
CA PHE A 9 11.72 -1.50 11.38
C PHE A 9 12.57 -0.49 10.60
N LYS A 10 13.52 0.19 11.25
CA LYS A 10 14.45 1.12 10.60
C LYS A 10 15.34 0.42 9.56
N GLY A 11 15.73 -0.83 9.80
CA GLY A 11 16.44 -1.66 8.82
C GLY A 11 15.58 -1.99 7.60
N LEU A 12 14.35 -2.44 7.84
CA LEU A 12 13.38 -2.75 6.79
C LEU A 12 13.06 -1.51 5.93
N TYR A 13 12.80 -0.37 6.55
CA TYR A 13 12.53 0.89 5.87
C TYR A 13 13.69 1.31 4.95
N ARG A 14 14.94 1.27 5.46
CA ARG A 14 16.13 1.57 4.65
C ARG A 14 16.27 0.63 3.45
N GLN A 15 16.07 -0.68 3.67
CA GLN A 15 16.14 -1.68 2.62
C GLN A 15 15.08 -1.44 1.53
N ARG A 16 13.81 -1.27 1.93
CA ARG A 16 12.69 -1.08 0.99
C ARG A 16 12.81 0.22 0.22
N ARG A 17 13.17 1.32 0.89
CA ARG A 17 13.43 2.61 0.24
C ARG A 17 14.54 2.50 -0.80
N ARG A 18 15.63 1.76 -0.50
CA ARG A 18 16.73 1.53 -1.45
C ARG A 18 16.27 0.74 -2.68
N TRP A 19 15.49 -0.33 -2.48
CA TRP A 19 14.99 -1.14 -3.59
C TRP A 19 14.02 -0.37 -4.50
N THR A 20 13.10 0.39 -3.91
CA THR A 20 12.18 1.23 -4.70
C THR A 20 12.94 2.33 -5.44
N TYR A 21 13.90 3.01 -4.79
CA TYR A 21 14.73 4.01 -5.45
C TYR A 21 15.54 3.42 -6.61
N GLY A 22 16.21 2.28 -6.39
CA GLY A 22 17.00 1.62 -7.43
C GLY A 22 16.14 1.18 -8.61
N PHE A 23 14.91 0.71 -8.35
CA PHE A 23 13.94 0.44 -9.40
C PHE A 23 13.56 1.69 -10.19
N LEU A 24 13.30 2.82 -9.53
CA LEU A 24 12.96 4.09 -10.21
C LEU A 24 14.13 4.64 -11.03
N ALA A 25 15.36 4.54 -10.52
CA ALA A 25 16.57 4.90 -11.26
C ALA A 25 16.72 4.02 -12.51
N ASN A 26 16.62 2.71 -12.37
CA ASN A 26 16.64 1.79 -13.51
C ASN A 26 15.49 2.05 -14.49
N ALA A 27 14.31 2.38 -14.00
CA ALA A 27 13.17 2.72 -14.85
C ALA A 27 13.42 3.98 -15.69
N ARG A 28 14.21 4.93 -15.16
CA ARG A 28 14.64 6.13 -15.89
C ARG A 28 15.72 5.82 -16.91
N ASP A 29 16.75 5.07 -16.51
CA ASP A 29 17.91 4.79 -17.34
C ASP A 29 17.57 3.84 -18.50
N TYR A 30 16.66 2.90 -18.25
CA TYR A 30 16.17 1.91 -19.22
C TYR A 30 14.75 2.22 -19.68
N ARG A 31 14.41 3.50 -19.83
CA ARG A 31 13.05 3.94 -20.23
C ARG A 31 12.59 3.36 -21.57
N GLU A 32 13.53 3.04 -22.44
CA GLU A 32 13.30 2.44 -23.75
C GLU A 32 12.75 1.01 -23.69
N LEU A 33 12.81 0.35 -22.53
CA LEU A 33 12.21 -0.98 -22.34
C LEU A 33 10.68 -0.89 -22.16
N PHE A 34 10.15 0.26 -21.75
CA PHE A 34 8.71 0.42 -21.51
C PHE A 34 7.91 0.16 -22.80
N PHE A 35 6.92 -0.72 -22.68
CA PHE A 35 5.97 -1.07 -23.75
C PHE A 35 6.63 -1.62 -25.02
N LYS A 36 7.84 -2.18 -24.92
CA LYS A 36 8.51 -2.83 -26.05
C LYS A 36 8.33 -4.35 -26.00
N PRO A 37 7.60 -4.95 -26.97
CA PRO A 37 7.38 -6.39 -27.02
C PRO A 37 8.66 -7.22 -27.14
N ARG A 38 9.73 -6.63 -27.71
CA ARG A 38 11.05 -7.27 -27.86
C ARG A 38 11.65 -7.77 -26.54
N TYR A 39 11.32 -7.12 -25.41
CA TYR A 39 11.80 -7.51 -24.08
C TYR A 39 10.81 -8.42 -23.32
N GLY A 40 9.84 -9.00 -24.03
CA GLY A 40 8.85 -9.92 -23.47
C GLY A 40 8.03 -9.31 -22.33
N HIS A 41 7.70 -10.13 -21.33
CA HIS A 41 6.89 -9.71 -20.19
C HIS A 41 7.52 -8.59 -19.35
N ALA A 42 8.85 -8.46 -19.37
CA ALA A 42 9.55 -7.45 -18.61
C ALA A 42 9.22 -6.04 -19.12
N GLY A 43 9.31 -5.83 -20.43
CA GLY A 43 9.05 -4.52 -21.06
C GLY A 43 7.57 -4.17 -21.18
N VAL A 44 6.72 -5.16 -21.44
CA VAL A 44 5.28 -4.91 -21.69
C VAL A 44 4.46 -4.82 -20.40
N LEU A 45 4.75 -5.65 -19.40
CA LEU A 45 3.89 -5.79 -18.22
C LEU A 45 4.60 -5.43 -16.92
N THR A 46 5.73 -6.07 -16.62
CA THR A 46 6.33 -6.00 -15.28
C THR A 46 6.87 -4.61 -14.97
N MET A 47 7.60 -4.00 -15.89
CA MET A 47 8.19 -2.67 -15.69
C MET A 47 7.12 -1.57 -15.65
N PRO A 48 6.18 -1.46 -16.63
CA PRO A 48 5.09 -0.48 -16.55
C PRO A 48 4.25 -0.65 -15.29
N PHE A 49 3.83 -1.87 -14.98
CA PHE A 49 2.97 -2.13 -13.82
C PHE A 49 3.65 -1.72 -12.50
N ARG A 50 4.93 -2.07 -12.31
CA ARG A 50 5.69 -1.68 -11.11
C ARG A 50 5.89 -0.18 -11.03
N PHE A 51 6.14 0.49 -12.15
CA PHE A 51 6.29 1.94 -12.20
C PHE A 51 4.99 2.65 -11.77
N PHE A 52 3.87 2.34 -12.43
CA PHE A 52 2.58 2.95 -12.10
C PHE A 52 2.14 2.61 -10.68
N THR A 53 2.35 1.39 -10.21
CA THR A 53 1.96 0.98 -8.85
C THR A 53 2.61 1.86 -7.77
N VAL A 54 3.88 2.28 -7.95
CA VAL A 54 4.56 3.16 -6.98
C VAL A 54 3.84 4.50 -6.85
N PHE A 55 3.47 5.12 -7.98
CA PHE A 55 2.78 6.43 -7.96
C PHE A 55 1.31 6.30 -7.58
N SER A 56 0.59 5.32 -8.12
CA SER A 56 -0.81 5.06 -7.79
C SER A 56 -1.00 4.81 -6.29
N ALA A 57 -0.10 4.07 -5.66
CA ALA A 57 -0.15 3.85 -4.21
C ALA A 57 -0.05 5.18 -3.41
N LEU A 58 0.82 6.10 -3.81
CA LEU A 58 0.97 7.40 -3.14
C LEU A 58 -0.24 8.31 -3.38
N ILE A 59 -0.81 8.29 -4.58
CA ILE A 59 -2.03 9.04 -4.91
C ILE A 59 -3.20 8.53 -4.06
N LEU A 60 -3.41 7.20 -4.01
CA LEU A 60 -4.46 6.60 -3.20
C LEU A 60 -4.34 6.96 -1.72
N VAL A 61 -3.13 6.89 -1.16
CA VAL A 61 -2.89 7.27 0.23
C VAL A 61 -3.21 8.75 0.46
N SER A 62 -2.84 9.62 -0.49
CA SER A 62 -3.15 11.05 -0.41
C SER A 62 -4.66 11.28 -0.38
N ILE A 63 -5.42 10.61 -1.25
CA ILE A 63 -6.89 10.67 -1.29
C ILE A 63 -7.51 10.18 0.03
N ILE A 64 -7.02 9.07 0.57
CA ILE A 64 -7.50 8.51 1.85
C ILE A 64 -7.27 9.53 2.98
N ILE A 65 -6.08 10.13 3.03
CA ILE A 65 -5.73 11.12 4.06
C ILE A 65 -6.62 12.36 3.94
N THR A 66 -6.80 12.91 2.74
CA THR A 66 -7.66 14.10 2.55
C THR A 66 -9.11 13.82 2.92
N ASN A 67 -9.64 12.65 2.54
CA ASN A 67 -11.00 12.24 2.88
C ASN A 67 -11.18 12.01 4.39
N ALA A 68 -10.17 11.43 5.04
CA ALA A 68 -10.17 11.23 6.48
C ALA A 68 -10.16 12.58 7.22
N ILE A 69 -9.29 13.52 6.81
CA ILE A 69 -9.24 14.88 7.37
C ILE A 69 -10.59 15.58 7.19
N HIS A 70 -11.14 15.57 5.98
CA HIS A 70 -12.43 16.18 5.70
C HIS A 70 -13.56 15.58 6.56
N SER A 71 -13.57 14.25 6.72
CA SER A 71 -14.55 13.56 7.56
C SER A 71 -14.42 13.91 9.04
N VAL A 72 -13.19 14.10 9.54
CA VAL A 72 -12.95 14.55 10.91
C VAL A 72 -13.41 16.00 11.09
N LEU A 73 -13.06 16.89 10.15
CA LEU A 73 -13.47 18.30 10.20
C LEU A 73 -14.99 18.47 10.23
N ILE A 74 -15.72 17.72 9.40
CA ILE A 74 -17.20 17.73 9.43
C ILE A 74 -17.74 17.24 10.78
N LYS A 75 -17.18 16.17 11.33
CA LYS A 75 -17.63 15.67 12.63
C LYS A 75 -17.36 16.67 13.75
N LEU A 76 -16.21 17.33 13.72
CA LEU A 76 -15.88 18.39 14.67
C LEU A 76 -16.84 19.58 14.56
N SER A 77 -17.22 20.00 13.35
CA SER A 77 -18.20 21.08 13.17
C SER A 77 -19.60 20.69 13.64
N GLN A 78 -20.02 19.45 13.36
CA GLN A 78 -21.28 18.89 13.89
C GLN A 78 -21.28 18.84 15.42
N TRP A 79 -20.17 18.45 16.05
CA TRP A 79 -20.03 18.42 17.51
C TRP A 79 -20.09 19.82 18.13
N SER A 80 -19.44 20.80 17.50
CA SER A 80 -19.51 22.19 17.93
C SER A 80 -20.94 22.75 17.83
N ALA A 81 -21.72 22.32 16.82
CA ALA A 81 -23.08 22.80 16.62
C ALA A 81 -24.09 22.27 17.66
N ILE A 82 -23.86 21.06 18.19
CA ILE A 82 -24.74 20.42 19.19
C ILE A 82 -24.29 20.67 20.64
N ASN A 83 -23.35 21.61 20.84
CA ASN A 83 -22.83 21.99 22.15
C ASN A 83 -22.41 20.79 23.03
N TYR A 84 -21.82 19.78 22.39
CA TYR A 84 -21.32 18.53 23.01
C TYR A 84 -22.34 17.64 23.74
N HIS A 85 -23.64 17.92 23.63
CA HIS A 85 -24.66 17.25 24.45
C HIS A 85 -24.88 15.76 24.13
N ASN A 86 -24.33 15.24 23.03
CA ASN A 86 -24.48 13.85 22.58
C ASN A 86 -23.13 13.14 22.36
N LEU A 87 -22.19 13.25 23.32
CA LEU A 87 -20.88 12.60 23.20
C LEU A 87 -20.96 11.05 23.18
N PHE A 88 -22.02 10.48 23.77
CA PHE A 88 -22.21 9.04 23.95
C PHE A 88 -23.58 8.55 23.44
N LEU A 89 -24.07 9.10 22.33
CA LEU A 89 -25.29 8.54 21.74
C LEU A 89 -25.00 7.11 21.26
N SER A 90 -25.60 6.14 21.93
CA SER A 90 -25.48 4.71 21.66
C SER A 90 -25.67 4.42 20.18
N LYS A 91 -24.58 4.14 19.48
CA LYS A 91 -24.63 3.74 18.08
C LYS A 91 -25.16 2.32 18.03
N SER A 92 -26.47 2.17 17.90
CA SER A 92 -27.07 0.88 17.59
C SER A 92 -26.59 0.49 16.19
N PHE A 93 -25.84 -0.61 16.13
CA PHE A 93 -25.47 -1.20 14.85
C PHE A 93 -26.72 -1.91 14.32
N ASP A 94 -27.33 -1.36 13.28
CA ASP A 94 -28.48 -1.97 12.62
C ASP A 94 -28.07 -2.37 11.20
N PHE A 95 -28.24 -3.67 10.91
CA PHE A 95 -27.89 -4.29 9.64
C PHE A 95 -28.66 -3.66 8.47
N PHE A 96 -29.82 -3.05 8.75
CA PHE A 96 -30.61 -2.31 7.75
C PHE A 96 -29.82 -1.19 7.05
N TYR A 97 -28.86 -0.55 7.73
CA TYR A 97 -28.06 0.53 7.15
C TYR A 97 -26.83 0.04 6.38
N VAL A 98 -26.60 -1.27 6.31
CA VAL A 98 -25.56 -1.85 5.45
C VAL A 98 -26.10 -1.90 4.02
N ASN A 99 -25.84 -0.84 3.25
CA ASN A 99 -26.18 -0.81 1.83
C ASN A 99 -25.13 -1.60 1.02
N PRO A 100 -25.49 -2.72 0.35
CA PRO A 100 -24.58 -3.42 -0.54
C PRO A 100 -24.48 -2.66 -1.86
N SER A 101 -23.79 -1.52 -1.82
CA SER A 101 -23.47 -0.78 -3.04
C SER A 101 -22.55 -1.63 -3.92
N THR A 102 -22.59 -1.38 -5.24
CA THR A 102 -21.70 -2.05 -6.20
C THR A 102 -20.22 -1.94 -5.80
N VAL A 103 -19.84 -0.82 -5.17
CA VAL A 103 -18.47 -0.59 -4.66
C VAL A 103 -18.12 -1.58 -3.55
N VAL A 104 -19.00 -1.78 -2.57
CA VAL A 104 -18.77 -2.72 -1.46
C VAL A 104 -18.63 -4.16 -1.98
N ILE A 105 -19.42 -4.55 -2.97
CA ILE A 105 -19.32 -5.88 -3.59
C ILE A 105 -17.95 -6.04 -4.28
N LEU A 106 -17.50 -5.05 -5.03
CA LEU A 106 -16.19 -5.07 -5.69
C LEU A 106 -15.03 -5.09 -4.67
N GLU A 107 -15.14 -4.37 -3.56
CA GLU A 107 -14.17 -4.41 -2.46
C GLU A 107 -14.05 -5.81 -1.84
N ILE A 108 -15.18 -6.48 -1.59
CA ILE A 108 -15.18 -7.84 -1.04
C ILE A 108 -14.50 -8.80 -2.04
N LEU A 109 -14.87 -8.75 -3.33
CA LEU A 109 -14.28 -9.62 -4.35
C LEU A 109 -12.78 -9.41 -4.51
N THR A 110 -12.31 -8.16 -4.49
CA THR A 110 -10.88 -7.85 -4.61
C THR A 110 -10.09 -8.32 -3.39
N LEU A 111 -10.64 -8.17 -2.18
CA LEU A 111 -10.02 -8.70 -0.96
C LEU A 111 -9.96 -10.23 -0.95
N MET A 112 -11.03 -10.90 -1.41
CA MET A 112 -11.03 -12.36 -1.57
C MET A 112 -9.95 -12.82 -2.56
N PHE A 113 -9.86 -12.16 -3.71
CA PHE A 113 -8.82 -12.46 -4.70
C PHE A 113 -7.41 -12.26 -4.15
N ALA A 114 -7.16 -11.15 -3.44
CA ALA A 114 -5.88 -10.90 -2.78
C ALA A 114 -5.56 -11.98 -1.72
N PHE A 115 -6.54 -12.40 -0.95
CA PHE A 115 -6.37 -13.47 0.04
C PHE A 115 -6.00 -14.81 -0.62
N ILE A 116 -6.67 -15.18 -1.72
CA ILE A 116 -6.34 -16.38 -2.51
C ILE A 116 -4.90 -16.31 -3.02
N LEU A 117 -4.44 -15.16 -3.52
CA LEU A 117 -3.06 -14.99 -3.97
C LEU A 117 -2.04 -15.16 -2.84
N ILE A 118 -2.34 -14.64 -1.64
CA ILE A 118 -1.47 -14.80 -0.47
C ILE A 118 -1.37 -16.28 -0.07
N VAL A 119 -2.52 -16.96 0.06
CA VAL A 119 -2.57 -18.38 0.43
C VAL A 119 -1.89 -19.24 -0.63
N GLY A 120 -2.18 -19.00 -1.91
CA GLY A 120 -1.56 -19.68 -3.05
C GLY A 120 -0.04 -19.50 -3.06
N GLY A 121 0.46 -18.28 -2.82
CA GLY A 121 1.89 -18.01 -2.70
C GLY A 121 2.56 -18.78 -1.56
N LYS A 122 1.88 -18.95 -0.43
CA LYS A 122 2.41 -19.75 0.70
C LYS A 122 2.40 -21.24 0.43
N ASN A 123 1.35 -21.73 -0.25
CA ASN A 123 1.28 -23.12 -0.68
C ASN A 123 2.44 -23.46 -1.63
N LEU A 124 2.70 -22.59 -2.62
CA LEU A 124 3.85 -22.72 -3.52
C LEU A 124 5.20 -22.67 -2.79
N ALA A 125 5.30 -21.86 -1.73
CA ALA A 125 6.49 -21.77 -0.89
C ALA A 125 6.63 -22.94 0.10
N LYS A 126 5.71 -23.92 0.11
CA LYS A 126 5.64 -25.02 1.08
C LYS A 126 5.70 -24.54 2.55
N LYS A 127 5.11 -23.37 2.82
CA LYS A 127 5.05 -22.78 4.17
C LYS A 127 3.67 -23.00 4.78
N GLN A 128 3.60 -22.99 6.11
CA GLN A 128 2.34 -23.08 6.85
C GLN A 128 1.37 -22.00 6.37
N LEU A 129 0.15 -22.41 5.97
CA LEU A 129 -0.83 -21.51 5.35
C LEU A 129 -1.24 -20.39 6.30
N PHE A 130 -1.60 -20.72 7.54
CA PHE A 130 -1.99 -19.76 8.56
C PHE A 130 -0.86 -19.54 9.56
N SER A 131 -0.31 -18.33 9.60
CA SER A 131 0.71 -17.96 10.57
C SER A 131 0.62 -16.47 10.91
N LYS A 132 1.24 -16.09 12.04
CA LYS A 132 1.18 -14.72 12.60
C LYS A 132 1.71 -13.65 11.64
N ASP A 133 2.60 -14.03 10.72
CA ASP A 133 3.13 -13.17 9.65
C ASP A 133 2.04 -12.61 8.74
N ILE A 134 0.97 -13.37 8.41
CA ILE A 134 -0.14 -12.87 7.59
C ILE A 134 -0.90 -11.78 8.34
N ILE A 135 -1.17 -12.00 9.63
CA ILE A 135 -1.89 -11.03 10.46
C ILE A 135 -1.08 -9.72 10.51
N TYR A 136 0.22 -9.83 10.78
CA TYR A 136 1.11 -8.66 10.78
C TYR A 136 1.20 -7.99 9.40
N PHE A 137 1.21 -8.78 8.33
CA PHE A 137 1.22 -8.26 6.96
C PHE A 137 -0.07 -7.46 6.67
N CYS A 138 -1.25 -8.04 6.91
CA CYS A 138 -2.52 -7.38 6.61
C CYS A 138 -2.72 -6.10 7.44
N LEU A 139 -2.34 -6.10 8.72
CA LEU A 139 -2.54 -4.96 9.61
C LEU A 139 -1.52 -3.83 9.36
N PHE A 140 -0.23 -4.18 9.26
CA PHE A 140 0.83 -3.17 9.26
C PHE A 140 1.31 -2.80 7.86
N TYR A 141 1.27 -3.70 6.88
CA TYR A 141 1.90 -3.43 5.59
C TYR A 141 1.24 -2.26 4.84
N GLY A 142 -0.09 -2.14 4.91
CA GLY A 142 -0.83 -1.02 4.31
C GLY A 142 -0.42 0.34 4.87
N LEU A 143 -0.11 0.41 6.17
CA LEU A 143 0.37 1.62 6.82
C LEU A 143 1.86 1.87 6.57
N LEU A 144 2.68 0.83 6.55
CA LEU A 144 4.12 0.96 6.43
C LEU A 144 4.58 1.27 4.99
N ALA A 145 3.90 0.73 3.99
CA ALA A 145 4.31 0.84 2.59
C ALA A 145 4.40 2.28 2.05
N PRO A 146 3.42 3.16 2.31
CA PRO A 146 3.47 4.54 1.85
C PRO A 146 4.72 5.29 2.33
N PHE A 147 5.22 5.00 3.54
CA PHE A 147 6.38 5.71 4.08
C PHE A 147 7.66 5.47 3.28
N TRP A 148 7.97 4.22 2.91
CA TRP A 148 9.17 3.94 2.13
C TRP A 148 8.99 4.26 0.65
N LEU A 149 7.77 4.16 0.10
CA LEU A 149 7.46 4.58 -1.27
C LEU A 149 7.65 6.09 -1.41
N GLY A 150 7.06 6.88 -0.49
CA GLY A 150 7.19 8.33 -0.48
C GLY A 150 8.63 8.77 -0.28
N GLY A 151 9.34 8.12 0.65
CA GLY A 151 10.78 8.37 0.85
C GLY A 151 11.64 8.03 -0.37
N ALA A 152 11.28 7.00 -1.14
CA ALA A 152 12.01 6.62 -2.35
C ALA A 152 11.76 7.59 -3.50
N VAL A 153 10.49 7.97 -3.73
CA VAL A 153 10.10 8.96 -4.74
C VAL A 153 10.73 10.32 -4.44
N TRP A 154 10.73 10.74 -3.16
CA TRP A 154 11.41 11.95 -2.72
C TRP A 154 12.90 11.97 -3.03
N ASN A 155 13.61 10.86 -2.74
CA ASN A 155 15.03 10.75 -3.06
C ASN A 155 15.28 10.74 -4.58
N PHE A 156 14.41 10.08 -5.35
CA PHE A 156 14.46 10.03 -6.81
C PHE A 156 14.29 11.43 -7.43
N MET A 157 13.31 12.21 -6.97
CA MET A 157 13.10 13.59 -7.43
C MET A 157 14.28 14.50 -7.11
N ARG A 158 14.96 14.29 -5.97
CA ARG A 158 16.12 15.08 -5.55
C ARG A 158 17.46 14.59 -6.12
N ALA A 159 17.46 13.59 -7.00
CA ALA A 159 18.66 12.95 -7.55
C ALA A 159 19.73 12.65 -6.48
N LYS A 160 19.30 12.32 -5.25
CA LYS A 160 20.24 12.02 -4.17
C LYS A 160 20.88 10.67 -4.46
N ASN A 161 22.21 10.64 -4.55
CA ASN A 161 22.98 9.40 -4.57
C ASN A 161 22.64 8.60 -3.31
N VAL A 162 21.84 7.55 -3.46
CA VAL A 162 21.58 6.61 -2.37
C VAL A 162 22.82 5.74 -2.25
N ALA A 163 23.62 5.98 -1.22
CA ALA A 163 24.80 5.17 -0.93
C ALA A 163 24.39 3.70 -0.82
N TRP A 164 25.09 2.84 -1.57
CA TRP A 164 24.83 1.39 -1.60
C TRP A 164 25.45 0.63 -0.42
N ARG A 165 26.02 1.36 0.55
CA ARG A 165 26.70 0.84 1.75
C ARG A 165 25.97 1.29 3.01
#